data_AF-A0A2H6NL06-F1
#
_entry.id   AF-A0A2H6NL06-F1
#
_cell.length_a   1.000
_cell.length_b   1.000
_cell.length_c   1.000
_cell.angle_alpha   90.00
_cell.angle_beta   90.00
_cell.angle_gamma   90.00
#
_symmetry.space_group_name_H-M   'P 1'
#
loop_
_entity.id
_entity.type
_entity.pdbx_description
1 polymer ?
#
loop_
_entity_poly.entity_id
_entity_poly.type
_entity_poly.pdbx_seq_one_letter_code
_entity_poly.pdbx_strand_id
1 'polypeptide(L)'
;MDDEKCQAPERLSLLKQAVESHSTLTEQALDGQGIDCHLLGLKMEAIADGFHVPELFMDISYTMASYWKLSTGQVASRTDCIMCYGPLVPDGYAVCYNPLPTHINFAVTAFNCCEETNATYLAGNIQNALADVRALLGNFGEGQPERL
;
A
#
# COMPACT_ATOMS: atom_id res chain seq x y z
N MET A 1 15.08 4.17 4.11
CA MET A 1 15.76 4.37 2.82
C MET A 1 16.68 5.59 2.86
N ASP A 2 16.26 6.68 3.52
CA ASP A 2 16.98 7.97 3.48
C ASP A 2 17.87 8.26 4.69
N ASP A 3 17.97 7.33 5.65
CA ASP A 3 18.93 7.47 6.76
C ASP A 3 20.35 7.30 6.23
N GLU A 4 21.11 8.40 6.18
CA GLU A 4 22.50 8.46 5.75
C GLU A 4 23.42 7.48 6.48
N LYS A 5 23.07 7.08 7.71
CA LYS A 5 23.87 6.14 8.51
C LYS A 5 23.63 4.67 8.12
N CYS A 6 22.50 4.36 7.52
CA CYS A 6 22.15 3.00 7.11
C CYS A 6 22.90 2.62 5.82
N GLN A 7 23.70 1.57 5.87
CA GLN A 7 24.51 1.15 4.72
C GLN A 7 23.67 0.44 3.65
N ALA A 8 24.12 0.48 2.39
CA ALA A 8 23.38 -0.12 1.28
C ALA A 8 22.98 -1.60 1.49
N PRO A 9 23.84 -2.50 2.05
CA PRO A 9 23.44 -3.90 2.29
C PRO A 9 22.33 -4.05 3.32
N GLU A 10 22.35 -3.21 4.35
CA GLU A 10 21.30 -3.18 5.38
C GLU A 10 19.98 -2.68 4.78
N ARG A 11 20.03 -1.59 3.99
CA ARG A 11 18.85 -1.08 3.25
C ARG A 11 18.24 -2.16 2.36
N LEU A 12 19.07 -2.92 1.64
CA LEU A 12 18.59 -4.01 0.78
C LEU A 12 17.95 -5.13 1.61
N SER A 13 18.55 -5.50 2.74
CA SER A 13 17.98 -6.51 3.64
C SER A 13 16.61 -6.09 4.16
N LEU A 14 16.48 -4.84 4.61
CA LEU A 14 15.21 -4.29 5.08
C LEU A 14 14.16 -4.19 3.97
N LEU A 15 14.56 -3.79 2.75
CA LEU A 15 13.66 -3.78 1.60
C LEU A 15 13.12 -5.19 1.30
N LYS A 16 13.99 -6.21 1.31
CA LYS A 16 13.57 -7.61 1.09
C LYS A 16 12.59 -8.08 2.15
N GLN A 17 12.88 -7.80 3.43
CA GLN A 17 12.00 -8.15 4.54
C GLN A 17 10.63 -7.46 4.42
N ALA A 18 10.59 -6.19 4.00
CA ALA A 18 9.35 -5.46 3.79
C ALA A 18 8.51 -6.07 2.65
N VAL A 19 9.15 -6.43 1.52
CA VAL A 19 8.48 -7.10 0.40
C VAL A 19 7.95 -8.48 0.81
N GLU A 20 8.74 -9.28 1.52
CA GLU A 20 8.33 -10.60 2.02
C GLU A 20 7.15 -10.52 2.99
N SER A 21 7.18 -9.55 3.92
CA SER A 21 6.07 -9.32 4.84
C SER A 21 4.80 -8.92 4.10
N HIS A 22 4.90 -8.05 3.08
CA HIS A 22 3.77 -7.63 2.27
C HIS A 22 3.17 -8.79 1.45
N SER A 23 4.02 -9.63 0.85
CA SER A 23 3.58 -10.83 0.14
C SER A 23 2.86 -11.81 1.07
N THR A 24 3.41 -12.05 2.26
CA THR A 24 2.80 -12.94 3.27
C THR A 24 1.42 -12.43 3.70
N LEU A 25 1.29 -11.13 3.98
CA LEU A 25 0.00 -10.52 4.33
C LEU A 25 -1.01 -10.59 3.17
N THR A 26 -0.54 -10.47 1.94
CA THR A 26 -1.37 -10.59 0.73
C THR A 26 -1.93 -12.02 0.60
N GLU A 27 -1.08 -13.03 0.76
CA GLU A 27 -1.49 -14.44 0.74
C GLU A 27 -2.50 -14.74 1.85
N GLN A 28 -2.23 -14.30 3.08
CA GLN A 28 -3.16 -14.44 4.21
C GLN A 28 -4.52 -13.79 3.91
N ALA A 29 -4.53 -12.58 3.34
CA ALA A 29 -5.78 -11.91 2.98
C ALA A 29 -6.56 -12.67 1.90
N LEU A 30 -5.87 -13.22 0.88
CA LEU A 30 -6.49 -14.03 -0.17
C LEU A 30 -7.06 -15.35 0.37
N ASP A 31 -6.42 -15.93 1.38
CA ASP A 31 -6.88 -17.13 2.09
C ASP A 31 -7.99 -16.83 3.13
N GLY A 32 -8.49 -15.59 3.19
CA GLY A 32 -9.56 -15.18 4.10
C GLY A 32 -9.10 -15.00 5.55
N GLN A 33 -7.80 -14.87 5.80
CA GLN A 33 -7.20 -14.65 7.12
C GLN A 33 -6.97 -13.16 7.44
N GLY A 34 -7.48 -12.25 6.61
CA GLY A 34 -7.47 -10.82 6.87
C GLY A 34 -8.40 -10.43 8.04
N ILE A 35 -8.06 -9.35 8.75
CA ILE A 35 -8.76 -8.97 9.98
C ILE A 35 -9.91 -7.99 9.76
N ASP A 36 -9.86 -7.15 8.73
CA ASP A 36 -10.78 -6.02 8.53
C ASP A 36 -12.24 -6.47 8.42
N CYS A 37 -12.52 -7.41 7.51
CA CYS A 37 -13.87 -7.96 7.33
C CYS A 37 -14.36 -8.74 8.56
N HIS A 38 -13.45 -9.40 9.28
CA HIS A 38 -13.80 -10.13 10.50
C HIS A 38 -14.21 -9.16 11.62
N LEU A 39 -13.42 -8.12 11.86
CA LEU A 39 -13.74 -7.07 12.84
C LEU A 39 -15.03 -6.34 12.48
N LEU A 40 -15.24 -6.04 11.19
CA LEU A 40 -16.50 -5.47 10.71
C LEU A 40 -17.69 -6.39 11.00
N GLY A 41 -17.55 -7.70 10.72
CA GLY A 41 -18.57 -8.70 11.00
C GLY A 41 -18.95 -8.75 12.48
N LEU A 42 -17.97 -8.80 13.37
CA LEU A 42 -18.19 -8.79 14.83
C LEU A 42 -18.92 -7.52 15.30
N LYS A 43 -18.55 -6.36 14.75
CA LYS A 43 -19.22 -5.09 15.04
C LYS A 43 -20.67 -5.11 14.56
N MET A 44 -20.92 -5.60 13.33
CA MET A 44 -22.26 -5.70 12.75
C MET A 44 -23.15 -6.67 13.52
N GLU A 45 -22.61 -7.81 13.95
CA GLU A 45 -23.34 -8.81 14.74
C GLU A 45 -23.81 -8.24 16.08
N ALA A 46 -22.92 -7.57 16.82
CA ALA A 46 -23.29 -6.92 18.08
C ALA A 46 -24.43 -5.90 17.90
N ILE A 47 -24.42 -5.16 16.78
CA ILE A 47 -25.48 -4.21 16.44
C ILE A 47 -26.78 -4.94 16.11
N ALA A 48 -26.72 -6.00 15.30
CA ALA A 48 -27.89 -6.75 14.85
C ALA A 48 -28.64 -7.42 16.01
N ASP A 49 -27.90 -7.97 16.96
CA ASP A 49 -28.47 -8.62 18.16
C ASP A 49 -28.90 -7.63 19.25
N GLY A 50 -28.69 -6.33 19.04
CA GLY A 50 -29.00 -5.29 20.01
C GLY A 50 -28.09 -5.30 21.23
N PHE A 51 -26.90 -5.92 21.14
CA PHE A 51 -25.88 -5.83 22.17
C PHE A 51 -25.22 -4.45 22.17
N HIS A 52 -24.61 -4.11 23.31
CA HIS A 52 -23.72 -2.97 23.36
C HIS A 52 -22.51 -3.23 22.45
N VAL A 53 -22.19 -2.28 21.58
CA VAL A 53 -21.01 -2.39 20.71
C VAL A 53 -19.75 -2.44 21.59
N PRO A 54 -18.88 -3.46 21.44
CA PRO A 54 -17.67 -3.57 22.25
C PRO A 54 -16.79 -2.32 22.22
N GLU A 55 -16.18 -1.98 23.36
CA GLU A 55 -15.31 -0.79 23.52
C GLU A 55 -14.16 -0.74 22.52
N LEU A 56 -13.67 -1.90 22.08
CA LEU A 56 -12.67 -2.02 21.01
C LEU A 56 -13.05 -1.20 19.76
N PHE A 57 -14.32 -1.22 19.36
CA PHE A 57 -14.80 -0.51 18.15
C PHE A 57 -15.08 0.98 18.38
N MET A 58 -14.98 1.44 19.63
CA MET A 58 -15.06 2.85 20.03
C MET A 58 -13.67 3.45 20.27
N ASP A 59 -12.63 2.62 20.30
CA ASP A 59 -11.26 3.06 20.53
C ASP A 59 -10.73 3.94 19.39
N ILE A 60 -9.90 4.92 19.74
CA ILE A 60 -9.25 5.82 18.77
C ILE A 60 -8.37 5.01 17.81
N SER A 61 -7.72 3.95 18.28
CA SER A 61 -6.88 3.08 17.46
C SER A 61 -7.68 2.38 16.37
N TYR A 62 -8.90 1.91 16.67
CA TYR A 62 -9.79 1.32 15.65
C TYR A 62 -10.24 2.36 14.63
N THR A 63 -10.56 3.58 15.10
CA THR A 63 -10.91 4.70 14.22
C THR A 63 -9.76 5.03 13.27
N MET A 64 -8.53 5.14 13.78
CA MET A 64 -7.35 5.43 12.97
C MET A 64 -7.01 4.28 12.01
N ALA A 65 -7.13 3.03 12.45
CA ALA A 65 -6.86 1.85 11.62
C ALA A 65 -7.87 1.68 10.47
N SER A 66 -9.10 2.16 10.64
CA SER A 66 -10.16 2.13 9.61
C SER A 66 -10.28 3.43 8.80
N TYR A 67 -9.43 4.42 9.06
CA TYR A 67 -9.39 5.69 8.34
C TYR A 67 -8.24 5.69 7.31
N TRP A 68 -8.52 5.22 6.09
CA TRP A 68 -7.50 4.97 5.08
C TRP A 68 -7.12 6.21 4.28
N LYS A 69 -6.11 6.96 4.76
CA LYS A 69 -5.50 8.09 4.01
C LYS A 69 -4.84 7.67 2.70
N LEU A 70 -4.49 6.41 2.53
CA LEU A 70 -3.99 5.86 1.27
C LEU A 70 -4.79 4.62 0.91
N SER A 71 -5.65 4.74 -0.09
CA SER A 71 -6.37 3.61 -0.67
C SER A 71 -5.68 3.17 -1.95
N THR A 72 -5.29 1.91 -2.06
CA THR A 72 -4.59 1.39 -3.24
C THR A 72 -5.30 0.20 -3.87
N GLY A 73 -5.00 -0.05 -5.14
CA GLY A 73 -5.59 -1.18 -5.86
C GLY A 73 -4.83 -1.51 -7.12
N GLN A 74 -4.44 -2.78 -7.26
CA GLN A 74 -3.89 -3.31 -8.51
C GLN A 74 -5.03 -3.78 -9.42
N VAL A 75 -5.07 -3.27 -10.65
CA VAL A 75 -5.97 -3.77 -11.70
C VAL A 75 -5.11 -4.25 -12.85
N ALA A 76 -4.71 -5.51 -12.78
CA ALA A 76 -3.86 -6.12 -13.79
C ALA A 76 -4.63 -6.35 -15.09
N SER A 77 -4.13 -5.79 -16.18
CA SER A 77 -4.68 -5.95 -17.53
C SER A 77 -3.56 -6.05 -18.53
N ARG A 78 -3.73 -6.89 -19.57
CA ARG A 78 -2.80 -6.93 -20.72
C ARG A 78 -2.96 -5.73 -21.65
N THR A 79 -4.10 -5.05 -21.57
CA THR A 79 -4.33 -3.81 -22.32
C THR A 79 -3.58 -2.69 -21.62
N ASP A 80 -2.98 -1.80 -22.41
CA ASP A 80 -2.41 -0.56 -21.92
C ASP A 80 -3.52 0.40 -21.47
N CYS A 81 -4.05 0.14 -20.27
CA CYS A 81 -5.13 0.89 -19.65
C CYS A 81 -4.89 1.03 -18.14
N ILE A 82 -5.68 1.91 -17.52
CA ILE A 82 -5.64 2.17 -16.09
C ILE A 82 -7.05 2.50 -15.58
N MET A 83 -7.39 1.97 -14.41
CA MET A 83 -8.58 2.35 -13.66
C MET A 83 -8.25 3.55 -12.76
N CYS A 84 -9.22 4.41 -12.47
CA CYS A 84 -9.06 5.48 -11.48
C CYS A 84 -10.32 5.61 -10.63
N TYR A 85 -10.13 6.05 -9.39
CA TYR A 85 -11.20 6.31 -8.43
C TYR A 85 -10.73 7.40 -7.45
N GLY A 86 -11.68 8.02 -6.75
CA GLY A 86 -11.38 9.07 -5.76
C GLY A 86 -10.91 8.50 -4.41
N PRO A 87 -10.28 9.33 -3.56
CA PRO A 87 -9.91 8.94 -2.19
C PRO A 87 -11.14 8.57 -1.35
N LEU A 88 -10.93 7.73 -0.34
CA LEU A 88 -11.99 7.32 0.60
C LEU A 88 -12.26 8.37 1.69
N VAL A 89 -11.31 9.27 1.91
CA VAL A 89 -11.36 10.30 2.94
C VAL A 89 -10.90 11.65 2.39
N PRO A 90 -11.37 12.80 2.93
CA PRO A 90 -11.08 14.13 2.38
C PRO A 90 -9.58 14.49 2.34
N ASP A 91 -8.80 13.98 3.28
CA ASP A 91 -7.36 14.22 3.45
C ASP A 91 -6.51 13.01 3.02
N GLY A 92 -7.01 12.25 2.05
CA GLY A 92 -6.36 11.04 1.56
C GLY A 92 -6.07 11.04 0.05
N TYR A 93 -5.47 9.93 -0.38
CA TYR A 93 -5.15 9.60 -1.75
C TYR A 93 -5.83 8.29 -2.16
N ALA A 94 -6.12 8.18 -3.46
CA ALA A 94 -6.35 6.89 -4.10
C ALA A 94 -5.29 6.65 -5.18
N VAL A 95 -4.67 5.47 -5.16
CA VAL A 95 -3.61 5.07 -6.10
C VAL A 95 -3.96 3.72 -6.72
N CYS A 96 -4.33 3.74 -8.00
CA CYS A 96 -4.52 2.53 -8.78
C CYS A 96 -3.33 2.30 -9.70
N TYR A 97 -2.96 1.03 -9.93
CA TYR A 97 -1.86 0.70 -10.82
C TYR A 97 -2.09 -0.57 -11.65
N ASN A 98 -1.52 -0.58 -12.86
CA ASN A 98 -1.50 -1.71 -13.77
C ASN A 98 -0.05 -2.00 -14.23
N PRO A 99 0.61 -3.01 -13.63
CA PRO A 99 1.94 -3.42 -14.06
C PRO A 99 1.91 -4.14 -15.42
N LEU A 100 2.70 -3.64 -16.36
CA LEU A 100 2.94 -4.23 -17.68
C LEU A 100 4.41 -4.66 -17.81
N PRO A 101 4.77 -5.44 -18.85
CA PRO A 101 6.13 -5.97 -18.98
C PRO A 101 7.25 -4.91 -19.02
N THR A 102 6.94 -3.70 -19.52
CA THR A 102 7.95 -2.64 -19.74
C THR A 102 7.71 -1.37 -18.92
N HIS A 103 6.53 -1.20 -18.34
CA HIS A 103 6.15 -0.01 -17.59
C HIS A 103 5.00 -0.31 -16.64
N ILE A 104 4.65 0.64 -15.78
CA ILE A 104 3.52 0.55 -14.87
C ILE A 104 2.68 1.80 -15.07
N ASN A 105 1.38 1.62 -15.35
CA ASN A 105 0.45 2.73 -15.35
C ASN A 105 0.02 3.03 -13.91
N PHE A 106 0.04 4.31 -13.53
CA PHE A 106 -0.47 4.78 -12.24
C PHE A 106 -1.57 5.82 -12.46
N ALA A 107 -2.64 5.73 -11.67
CA ALA A 107 -3.61 6.79 -11.49
C ALA A 107 -3.58 7.22 -10.02
N VAL A 108 -3.22 8.47 -9.76
CA VAL A 108 -3.17 9.07 -8.43
C VAL A 108 -4.23 10.15 -8.34
N THR A 109 -5.10 10.08 -7.33
CA THR A 109 -6.14 11.08 -7.09
C THR A 109 -6.07 11.59 -5.65
N ALA A 110 -6.48 12.84 -5.46
CA ALA A 110 -6.57 13.55 -4.18
C ALA A 110 -7.68 14.61 -4.29
N PHE A 111 -8.21 15.09 -3.17
CA PHE A 111 -9.17 16.19 -3.16
C PHE A 111 -8.47 17.54 -3.04
N ASN A 112 -8.81 18.49 -3.92
CA ASN A 112 -8.24 19.85 -3.90
C ASN A 112 -8.61 20.65 -2.64
N CYS A 113 -9.61 20.22 -1.86
CA CYS A 113 -10.02 20.90 -0.63
C CYS A 113 -9.11 20.59 0.57
N CYS A 114 -8.16 19.65 0.44
CA CYS A 114 -7.17 19.37 1.47
C CYS A 114 -5.79 19.88 1.03
N GLU A 115 -5.30 20.91 1.70
CA GLU A 115 -3.99 21.54 1.40
C GLU A 115 -2.80 20.61 1.65
N GLU A 116 -2.97 19.58 2.49
CA GLU A 116 -1.95 18.57 2.77
C GLU A 116 -1.79 17.53 1.64
N THR A 117 -2.77 17.43 0.73
CA THR A 117 -2.76 16.44 -0.35
C THR A 117 -2.50 17.06 -1.72
N ASN A 118 -1.64 16.42 -2.52
CA ASN A 118 -1.35 16.83 -3.88
C ASN A 118 -1.02 15.61 -4.75
N ALA A 119 -1.92 15.28 -5.67
CA ALA A 119 -1.81 14.07 -6.51
C ALA A 119 -0.54 14.08 -7.38
N THR A 120 -0.18 15.23 -7.95
CA THR A 120 1.04 15.36 -8.79
C THR A 120 2.30 15.17 -7.96
N TYR A 121 2.33 15.74 -6.76
CA TYR A 121 3.46 15.59 -5.84
C TYR A 121 3.64 14.14 -5.41
N LEU A 122 2.56 13.45 -5.02
CA LEU A 122 2.63 12.02 -4.68
C LEU A 122 3.05 11.17 -5.89
N ALA A 123 2.54 11.45 -7.09
CA ALA A 123 2.95 10.72 -8.30
C ALA A 123 4.46 10.86 -8.57
N GLY A 124 5.02 12.07 -8.41
CA GLY A 124 6.47 12.29 -8.49
C GLY A 124 7.26 11.51 -7.44
N ASN A 125 6.77 11.47 -6.20
CA ASN A 125 7.39 10.70 -5.12
C ASN A 125 7.34 9.19 -5.36
N ILE A 126 6.24 8.66 -5.91
CA ILE A 126 6.15 7.25 -6.32
C ILE A 126 7.20 6.94 -7.38
N GLN A 127 7.34 7.81 -8.39
CA GLN A 127 8.35 7.62 -9.44
C GLN A 127 9.78 7.64 -8.87
N ASN A 128 10.09 8.59 -7.98
CA ASN A 128 11.40 8.68 -7.33
C ASN A 128 11.68 7.43 -6.46
N ALA A 129 10.71 7.02 -5.63
CA ALA A 129 10.85 5.85 -4.77
C ALA A 129 11.11 4.56 -5.58
N LEU A 130 10.42 4.37 -6.71
CA LEU A 130 10.68 3.25 -7.61
C LEU A 130 12.07 3.32 -8.25
N ALA A 131 12.53 4.52 -8.62
CA ALA A 131 13.88 4.73 -9.14
C ALA A 131 14.95 4.43 -8.07
N ASP A 132 14.73 4.81 -6.82
CA ASP A 132 15.62 4.54 -5.69
C ASP A 132 15.71 3.05 -5.39
N VAL A 133 14.57 2.34 -5.41
CA VAL A 133 14.52 0.88 -5.29
C VAL A 133 15.31 0.24 -6.44
N ARG A 134 15.13 0.71 -7.69
CA ARG A 134 15.89 0.20 -8.84
C ARG A 134 17.39 0.42 -8.67
N ALA A 135 17.81 1.61 -8.25
CA ALA A 135 19.22 1.92 -8.01
C ALA A 135 19.80 1.05 -6.90
N LEU A 136 19.06 0.86 -5.80
CA LEU A 136 19.46 -0.02 -4.71
C LEU A 136 19.63 -1.46 -5.20
N LEU A 137 18.72 -1.99 -6.02
CA LEU A 137 18.82 -3.35 -6.56
C LEU A 137 19.96 -3.51 -7.57
N GLY A 138 20.15 -2.53 -8.47
CA GLY A 138 21.19 -2.54 -9.49
C GLY A 138 22.61 -2.59 -8.91
N ASN A 139 22.84 -1.92 -7.78
CA ASN A 139 24.13 -1.93 -7.07
C ASN A 139 24.53 -3.31 -6.52
N PHE A 140 23.62 -4.28 -6.46
CA PHE A 140 23.91 -5.66 -6.03
C PHE A 140 23.85 -6.67 -7.19
N GLY A 141 23.54 -6.23 -8.41
CA GLY A 141 23.42 -7.08 -9.60
C GLY A 141 24.75 -7.52 -10.23
N GLU A 142 25.88 -6.90 -9.89
CA GLU A 142 27.19 -7.21 -10.50
C GLU A 142 27.98 -8.34 -9.79
N GLY A 143 27.36 -9.08 -8.86
CA GLY A 143 28.09 -10.00 -7.97
C GLY A 143 27.50 -11.40 -7.74
N GLN A 144 26.41 -11.80 -8.42
CA GLN A 144 25.87 -13.16 -8.27
C GLN A 144 25.96 -13.93 -9.59
N PRO A 145 26.73 -15.04 -9.65
CA PRO A 145 26.71 -15.90 -10.83
C PRO A 145 25.31 -16.50 -10.98
N GLU A 146 24.81 -16.47 -12.22
CA GLU A 146 23.60 -17.16 -12.65
C GLU A 146 23.56 -18.58 -12.05
N ARG A 147 22.55 -18.86 -11.23
CA ARG A 147 22.22 -20.25 -10.90
C ARG A 147 21.30 -20.76 -12.01
N LEU A 148 21.86 -21.67 -12.80
CA LEU A 148 21.20 -22.60 -13.72
C LEU A 148 19.97 -23.27 -13.10
#